data_AF-A0A536B4S7-F1
#
_entry.id   AF-A0A536B4S7-F1
#
_cell.length_a   1.000
_cell.length_b   1.000
_cell.length_c   1.000
_cell.angle_alpha   90.00
_cell.angle_beta   90.00
_cell.angle_gamma   90.00
#
_symmetry.space_group_name_H-M   'P 1'
#
loop_
_entity.id
_entity.type
_entity.pdbx_description
1 polymer ?
#
loop_
_entity_poly.entity_id
_entity_poly.type
_entity_poly.pdbx_seq_one_letter_code
_entity_poly.pdbx_strand_id
1 'polypeptide(L)'
;MDLALRARRWDLLDLLLEWGADPHRVCLTDLFDTYRSELFERFFALGVELTASHQLAAALAYHSGNKPLFGFAKRHREQDAKFQKELNIALVHHADEGNEKGVQLCLWAGADPHAPAPSLRFPDDSDEDDGEIDPKDRFMGFTAIEQACRRGHTRILERLQPDPSRDDFDDLYGAASNGAAIEVLGRFALPKNVRAVIRSQVFWLQGYSFGTPRSAEILRRLFEVGARWETGTPDEIADIRRALLRMPHDTFIDVMKLLAMDGYCSPEILRALGRLPAMRARRPVFTALQLPPPFVVLNTPPSCVPA
;
A
#
# COMPACT_ATOMS: atom_id res chain seq x y z
N MET A 1 -7.66 -16.07 -37.69
CA MET A 1 -8.16 -14.71 -37.37
C MET A 1 -7.03 -13.84 -36.82
N ASP A 2 -6.24 -14.33 -35.87
CA ASP A 2 -5.08 -13.63 -35.26
C ASP A 2 -4.14 -12.97 -36.27
N LEU A 3 -3.73 -13.69 -37.33
CA LEU A 3 -2.90 -13.11 -38.40
C LEU A 3 -3.59 -11.95 -39.13
N ALA A 4 -4.91 -12.02 -39.33
CA ALA A 4 -5.67 -10.93 -39.95
C ALA A 4 -5.76 -9.71 -39.02
N LEU A 5 -5.92 -9.93 -37.70
CA LEU A 5 -5.88 -8.87 -36.69
C LEU A 5 -4.52 -8.17 -36.67
N ARG A 6 -3.43 -8.94 -36.55
CA ARG A 6 -2.05 -8.40 -36.54
C ARG A 6 -1.69 -7.69 -37.84
N ALA A 7 -2.08 -8.24 -38.98
CA ALA A 7 -1.86 -7.62 -40.29
C ALA A 7 -2.83 -6.47 -40.58
N ARG A 8 -3.78 -6.18 -39.69
CA ARG A 8 -4.83 -5.16 -39.85
C ARG A 8 -5.65 -5.35 -41.13
N ARG A 9 -5.85 -6.60 -41.54
CA ARG A 9 -6.62 -7.02 -42.72
C ARG A 9 -8.05 -7.33 -42.32
N TRP A 10 -8.84 -6.28 -42.13
CA TRP A 10 -10.23 -6.36 -41.66
C TRP A 10 -11.13 -7.08 -42.66
N ASP A 11 -10.86 -6.91 -43.95
CA ASP A 11 -11.52 -7.63 -45.04
C ASP A 11 -11.36 -9.16 -44.91
N LEU A 12 -10.16 -9.62 -44.56
CA LEU A 12 -9.92 -11.04 -44.29
C LEU A 12 -10.54 -11.51 -42.98
N LEU A 13 -10.59 -10.64 -41.96
CA LEU A 13 -11.28 -10.95 -40.71
C LEU A 13 -12.77 -11.17 -40.94
N ASP A 14 -13.41 -10.30 -41.73
CA ASP A 14 -14.82 -10.40 -42.12
C ASP A 14 -15.08 -11.71 -42.86
N LEU A 15 -14.28 -11.98 -43.91
CA LEU A 15 -14.40 -13.22 -44.69
C LEU A 15 -14.26 -14.47 -43.82
N LEU A 16 -13.31 -14.48 -42.88
CA LEU A 16 -13.11 -15.61 -41.98
C LEU A 16 -14.32 -15.84 -41.06
N LEU A 17 -14.88 -14.77 -40.48
CA LEU A 17 -16.06 -14.88 -39.62
C LEU A 17 -17.30 -15.32 -40.42
N GLU A 18 -17.49 -14.81 -41.64
CA GLU A 18 -18.56 -15.25 -42.55
C GLU A 18 -18.45 -16.73 -42.92
N TRP A 19 -17.23 -17.25 -43.04
CA TRP A 19 -16.96 -18.66 -43.35
C TRP A 19 -16.98 -19.58 -42.12
N GLY A 20 -17.46 -19.09 -40.98
CA GLY A 20 -17.66 -19.89 -39.77
C GLY A 20 -16.40 -20.08 -38.93
N ALA A 21 -15.40 -19.19 -39.04
CA ALA A 21 -14.31 -19.17 -38.08
C ALA A 21 -14.86 -18.90 -36.66
N ASP A 22 -14.48 -19.75 -35.71
CA ASP A 22 -14.94 -19.66 -34.32
C ASP A 22 -14.33 -18.44 -33.60
N PRO A 23 -15.13 -17.41 -33.28
CA PRO A 23 -14.62 -16.17 -32.66
C PRO A 23 -14.02 -16.38 -31.27
N HIS A 24 -14.38 -17.46 -30.55
CA HIS A 24 -13.87 -17.75 -29.21
C HIS A 24 -12.40 -18.20 -29.19
N ARG A 25 -11.85 -18.55 -30.36
CA ARG A 25 -10.43 -18.96 -30.50
C ARG A 25 -9.48 -17.80 -30.80
N VAL A 26 -9.99 -16.56 -30.82
CA VAL A 26 -9.17 -15.38 -31.08
C VAL A 26 -8.20 -15.12 -29.92
N CYS A 27 -6.97 -14.73 -30.25
CA CYS A 27 -6.05 -14.20 -29.26
C CYS A 27 -6.52 -12.80 -28.80
N LEU A 28 -6.90 -12.64 -27.53
CA LEU A 28 -7.39 -11.33 -27.04
C LEU A 28 -6.28 -10.28 -27.03
N THR A 29 -5.03 -10.65 -26.84
CA THR A 29 -3.89 -9.73 -26.98
C THR A 29 -3.85 -9.12 -28.38
N ASP A 30 -3.93 -9.96 -29.43
CA ASP A 30 -3.95 -9.50 -30.83
C ASP A 30 -5.20 -8.66 -31.12
N LEU A 31 -6.35 -9.00 -30.50
CA LEU A 31 -7.58 -8.23 -30.61
C LEU A 31 -7.42 -6.84 -29.99
N PHE A 32 -6.97 -6.75 -28.74
CA PHE A 32 -6.81 -5.48 -28.01
C PHE A 32 -5.76 -4.57 -28.65
N ASP A 33 -4.69 -5.14 -29.22
CA ASP A 33 -3.65 -4.41 -29.96
C ASP A 33 -4.12 -3.75 -31.26
N THR A 34 -5.37 -3.99 -31.68
CA THR A 34 -5.97 -3.27 -32.80
C THR A 34 -6.36 -1.82 -32.48
N TYR A 35 -6.62 -1.50 -31.20
CA TYR A 35 -7.09 -0.19 -30.73
C TYR A 35 -8.43 0.22 -31.37
N ARG A 36 -9.23 -0.74 -31.86
CA ARG A 36 -10.51 -0.48 -32.53
C ARG A 36 -11.67 -0.89 -31.63
N SER A 37 -12.36 0.08 -31.04
CA SER A 37 -13.54 -0.18 -30.21
C SER A 37 -14.60 -1.00 -30.96
N GLU A 38 -14.78 -0.81 -32.28
CA GLU A 38 -15.76 -1.57 -33.05
C GLU A 38 -15.46 -3.07 -33.05
N LEU A 39 -14.17 -3.46 -33.03
CA LEU A 39 -13.79 -4.87 -32.95
C LEU A 39 -14.04 -5.43 -31.56
N PHE A 40 -13.80 -4.66 -30.49
CA PHE A 40 -14.10 -5.09 -29.12
C PHE A 40 -15.59 -5.36 -28.95
N GLU A 41 -16.44 -4.41 -29.38
CA GLU A 41 -17.90 -4.53 -29.33
C GLU A 41 -18.38 -5.73 -30.16
N ARG A 42 -17.81 -5.95 -31.34
CA ARG A 42 -18.20 -7.07 -32.20
C ARG A 42 -17.86 -8.43 -31.58
N PHE A 43 -16.63 -8.61 -31.10
CA PHE A 43 -16.25 -9.89 -30.48
C PHE A 43 -17.02 -10.13 -29.18
N PHE A 44 -17.29 -9.08 -28.41
CA PHE A 44 -18.17 -9.16 -27.24
C PHE A 44 -19.60 -9.58 -27.62
N ALA A 45 -20.18 -8.99 -28.67
CA ALA A 45 -21.50 -9.35 -29.18
C ALA A 45 -21.57 -10.78 -29.75
N LEU A 46 -20.44 -11.33 -30.18
CA LEU A 46 -20.29 -12.74 -30.58
C LEU A 46 -20.12 -13.68 -29.38
N GLY A 47 -20.24 -13.17 -28.14
CA GLY A 47 -20.15 -13.97 -26.91
C GLY A 47 -18.74 -14.27 -26.43
N VAL A 48 -17.71 -13.61 -26.99
CA VAL A 48 -16.34 -13.80 -26.53
C VAL A 48 -16.15 -13.16 -25.16
N GLU A 49 -15.73 -13.98 -24.20
CA GLU A 49 -15.42 -13.55 -22.83
C GLU A 49 -14.11 -12.73 -22.82
N LEU A 50 -14.22 -11.42 -22.94
CA LEU A 50 -13.06 -10.51 -23.03
C LEU A 50 -12.29 -10.37 -21.70
N THR A 51 -12.90 -10.78 -20.58
CA THR A 51 -12.31 -10.71 -19.23
C THR A 51 -11.69 -12.03 -18.78
N ALA A 52 -11.64 -13.05 -19.65
CA ALA A 52 -11.09 -14.36 -19.32
C ALA A 52 -9.63 -14.25 -18.85
N SER A 53 -9.31 -14.88 -17.72
CA SER A 53 -7.96 -14.91 -17.13
C SER A 53 -7.31 -13.51 -17.01
N HIS A 54 -8.11 -12.49 -16.69
CA HIS A 54 -7.65 -11.11 -16.52
C HIS A 54 -6.96 -10.49 -17.76
N GLN A 55 -7.26 -10.99 -18.96
CA GLN A 55 -6.65 -10.51 -20.20
C GLN A 55 -7.02 -9.05 -20.52
N LEU A 56 -8.24 -8.62 -20.18
CA LEU A 56 -8.63 -7.21 -20.33
C LEU A 56 -7.82 -6.31 -19.38
N ALA A 57 -7.68 -6.70 -18.12
CA ALA A 57 -6.87 -5.98 -17.14
C ALA A 57 -5.42 -5.90 -17.57
N ALA A 58 -4.83 -7.00 -18.05
CA ALA A 58 -3.48 -7.01 -18.60
C ALA A 58 -3.33 -6.04 -19.78
N ALA A 59 -4.30 -6.01 -20.70
CA ALA A 59 -4.26 -5.07 -21.81
C ALA A 59 -4.38 -3.61 -21.37
N LEU A 60 -5.26 -3.31 -20.40
CA LEU A 60 -5.39 -1.97 -19.81
C LEU A 60 -4.14 -1.56 -19.01
N ALA A 61 -3.47 -2.51 -18.37
CA ALA A 61 -2.24 -2.32 -17.60
C ALA A 61 -1.02 -2.06 -18.48
N TYR A 62 -0.76 -2.93 -19.46
CA TYR A 62 0.45 -2.86 -20.28
C TYR A 62 0.33 -1.94 -21.50
N HIS A 63 -0.90 -1.58 -21.92
CA HIS A 63 -1.15 -0.72 -23.08
C HIS A 63 -1.94 0.55 -22.71
N SER A 64 -1.39 1.36 -21.80
CA SER A 64 -1.99 2.66 -21.39
C SER A 64 -2.21 3.69 -22.52
N GLY A 65 -1.76 3.41 -23.75
CA GLY A 65 -2.09 4.17 -24.96
C GLY A 65 -3.46 3.83 -25.56
N ASN A 66 -4.04 2.68 -25.22
CA ASN A 66 -5.26 2.15 -25.81
C ASN A 66 -6.53 2.78 -25.19
N LYS A 67 -6.66 4.10 -25.35
CA LYS A 67 -7.87 4.85 -24.90
C LYS A 67 -9.19 4.23 -25.39
N PRO A 68 -9.28 3.69 -26.62
CA PRO A 68 -10.49 2.98 -27.08
C PRO A 68 -10.89 1.81 -26.16
N LEU A 69 -9.92 1.06 -25.60
CA LEU A 69 -10.19 -0.05 -24.68
C LEU A 69 -10.68 0.43 -23.32
N PHE A 70 -10.11 1.52 -22.77
CA PHE A 70 -10.64 2.15 -21.55
C PHE A 70 -12.08 2.65 -21.77
N GLY A 71 -12.35 3.26 -22.92
CA GLY A 71 -13.70 3.71 -23.27
C GLY A 71 -14.70 2.57 -23.41
N PHE A 72 -14.27 1.43 -23.95
CA PHE A 72 -15.04 0.20 -24.02
C PHE A 72 -15.35 -0.34 -22.62
N ALA A 73 -14.34 -0.59 -21.79
CA ALA A 73 -14.52 -1.09 -20.43
C ALA A 73 -15.41 -0.16 -19.59
N LYS A 74 -15.25 1.16 -19.75
CA LYS A 74 -16.12 2.16 -19.11
C LYS A 74 -17.59 1.93 -19.44
N ARG A 75 -17.97 1.74 -20.71
CA ARG A 75 -19.39 1.57 -21.09
C ARG A 75 -20.02 0.30 -20.51
N HIS A 76 -19.23 -0.76 -20.34
CA HIS A 76 -19.73 -2.08 -19.93
C HIS A 76 -19.68 -2.33 -18.42
N ARG A 77 -18.87 -1.59 -17.65
CA ARG A 77 -18.70 -1.80 -16.19
C ARG A 77 -19.98 -1.71 -15.36
N GLU A 78 -20.97 -0.94 -15.80
CA GLU A 78 -22.24 -0.76 -15.07
C GLU A 78 -23.19 -1.94 -15.28
N GLN A 79 -23.01 -2.70 -16.36
CA GLN A 79 -23.86 -3.82 -16.75
C GLN A 79 -23.24 -5.16 -16.36
N ASP A 80 -21.91 -5.22 -16.29
CA ASP A 80 -21.16 -6.42 -15.93
C ASP A 80 -20.03 -6.08 -14.94
N ALA A 81 -20.16 -6.61 -13.73
CA ALA A 81 -19.21 -6.43 -12.64
C ALA A 81 -17.80 -6.97 -12.96
N LYS A 82 -17.65 -7.89 -13.93
CA LYS A 82 -16.34 -8.38 -14.37
C LYS A 82 -15.51 -7.23 -14.94
N PHE A 83 -16.11 -6.35 -15.75
CA PHE A 83 -15.40 -5.18 -16.29
C PHE A 83 -14.94 -4.22 -15.20
N GLN A 84 -15.73 -4.06 -14.13
CA GLN A 84 -15.30 -3.29 -12.96
C GLN A 84 -14.10 -3.95 -12.27
N LYS A 85 -14.12 -5.28 -12.10
CA LYS A 85 -12.99 -6.04 -11.56
C LYS A 85 -11.72 -5.83 -12.40
N GLU A 86 -11.80 -5.94 -13.73
CA GLU A 86 -10.65 -5.74 -14.63
C GLU A 86 -10.08 -4.32 -14.56
N LEU A 87 -10.95 -3.30 -14.44
CA LEU A 87 -10.54 -1.91 -14.26
C LEU A 87 -9.80 -1.71 -12.93
N ASN A 88 -10.27 -2.33 -11.85
CA ASN A 88 -9.62 -2.25 -10.54
C ASN A 88 -8.25 -2.94 -10.56
N ILE A 89 -8.13 -4.13 -11.19
CA ILE A 89 -6.85 -4.83 -11.37
C ILE A 89 -5.85 -3.96 -12.13
N ALA A 90 -6.28 -3.36 -13.25
CA ALA A 90 -5.42 -2.47 -14.02
C ALA A 90 -5.01 -1.22 -13.21
N LEU A 91 -5.92 -0.67 -12.40
CA LEU A 91 -5.61 0.46 -11.52
C LEU A 91 -4.55 0.11 -10.47
N VAL A 92 -4.69 -1.04 -9.80
CA VAL A 92 -3.71 -1.55 -8.83
C VAL A 92 -2.33 -1.70 -9.48
N HIS A 93 -2.27 -2.25 -10.70
CA HIS A 93 -1.02 -2.37 -11.44
C HIS A 93 -0.39 -1.01 -11.75
N HIS A 94 -1.16 -0.04 -12.27
CA HIS A 94 -0.65 1.31 -12.55
C HIS A 94 -0.20 2.05 -11.28
N ALA A 95 -0.88 1.80 -10.16
CA ALA A 95 -0.47 2.35 -8.87
C ALA A 95 0.83 1.70 -8.36
N ASP A 96 1.05 0.41 -8.56
CA ASP A 96 2.30 -0.29 -8.21
C ASP A 96 3.49 0.26 -9.04
N GLU A 97 3.30 0.35 -10.36
CA GLU A 97 4.35 0.78 -11.30
C GLU A 97 4.61 2.30 -11.31
N GLY A 98 3.80 3.08 -10.58
CA GLY A 98 3.96 4.54 -10.55
C GLY A 98 3.50 5.24 -11.84
N ASN A 99 2.63 4.61 -12.63
CA ASN A 99 2.15 5.16 -13.90
C ASN A 99 0.98 6.14 -13.68
N GLU A 100 1.30 7.42 -13.43
CA GLU A 100 0.31 8.48 -13.21
C GLU A 100 -0.74 8.61 -14.33
N LYS A 101 -0.35 8.36 -15.59
CA LYS A 101 -1.25 8.47 -16.74
C LYS A 101 -2.21 7.28 -16.80
N GLY A 102 -1.71 6.08 -16.54
CA GLY A 102 -2.53 4.86 -16.44
C GLY A 102 -3.55 4.95 -15.31
N VAL A 103 -3.15 5.44 -14.14
CA VAL A 103 -4.06 5.72 -13.01
C VAL A 103 -5.17 6.68 -13.43
N GLN A 104 -4.84 7.81 -14.07
CA GLN A 104 -5.84 8.77 -14.52
C GLN A 104 -6.85 8.16 -15.51
N LEU A 105 -6.38 7.31 -16.43
CA LEU A 105 -7.26 6.63 -17.39
C LEU A 105 -8.17 5.62 -16.70
N CYS A 106 -7.67 4.86 -15.72
CA CYS A 106 -8.47 3.94 -14.94
C CYS A 106 -9.55 4.68 -14.12
N LEU A 107 -9.18 5.76 -13.42
CA LEU A 107 -10.14 6.59 -12.68
C LEU A 107 -11.18 7.22 -13.61
N TRP A 108 -10.77 7.73 -14.78
CA TRP A 108 -11.70 8.23 -15.80
C TRP A 108 -12.66 7.15 -16.33
N ALA A 109 -12.16 5.91 -16.44
CA ALA A 109 -12.96 4.75 -16.83
C ALA A 109 -13.85 4.22 -15.69
N GLY A 110 -13.68 4.72 -14.46
CA GLY A 110 -14.51 4.37 -13.31
C GLY A 110 -13.96 3.24 -12.44
N ALA A 111 -12.65 2.95 -12.50
CA ALA A 111 -12.00 2.07 -11.54
C ALA A 111 -12.16 2.61 -10.11
N ASP A 112 -12.38 1.73 -9.13
CA ASP A 112 -12.52 2.07 -7.72
C ASP A 112 -11.17 1.91 -7.01
N PRO A 113 -10.54 2.99 -6.52
CA PRO A 113 -9.23 2.92 -5.88
C PRO A 113 -9.23 2.22 -4.52
N HIS A 114 -10.39 2.09 -3.87
CA HIS A 114 -10.55 1.46 -2.56
C HIS A 114 -10.90 -0.03 -2.66
N ALA A 115 -11.26 -0.53 -3.84
CA ALA A 115 -11.59 -1.92 -4.02
C ALA A 115 -10.29 -2.77 -4.07
N PRO A 116 -10.20 -3.86 -3.30
CA PRO A 116 -9.08 -4.78 -3.42
C PRO A 116 -9.15 -5.50 -4.77
N ALA A 117 -8.00 -5.71 -5.39
CA ALA A 117 -7.88 -6.46 -6.63
C ALA A 117 -6.57 -7.24 -6.70
N PRO A 118 -6.56 -8.41 -7.38
CA PRO A 118 -5.36 -9.22 -7.53
C PRO A 118 -4.27 -8.47 -8.30
N SER A 119 -3.02 -8.86 -8.06
CA SER A 119 -1.87 -8.29 -8.73
C SER A 119 -1.57 -9.04 -10.03
N LEU A 120 -1.51 -8.33 -11.17
CA LEU A 120 -1.04 -8.91 -12.43
C LEU A 120 0.41 -9.39 -12.38
N ARG A 121 1.21 -8.85 -11.45
CA ARG A 121 2.63 -9.20 -11.30
C ARG A 121 2.83 -10.50 -10.54
N PHE A 122 1.89 -10.83 -9.66
CA PHE A 122 1.91 -12.01 -8.80
C PHE A 122 0.54 -12.69 -8.86
N PRO A 123 0.20 -13.31 -10.02
CA PRO A 123 -1.10 -13.95 -10.20
C PRO A 123 -1.31 -15.13 -9.22
N ASP A 124 -0.24 -15.76 -8.76
CA ASP A 124 -0.30 -16.86 -7.77
C ASP A 124 -0.54 -16.37 -6.33
N ASP A 125 -0.44 -15.06 -6.04
CA ASP A 125 -0.74 -14.51 -4.71
C ASP A 125 -2.25 -14.37 -4.48
N SER A 126 -3.09 -14.44 -5.52
CA SER A 126 -4.52 -14.66 -5.30
C SER A 126 -4.74 -16.12 -4.96
N ASP A 127 -5.33 -16.39 -3.80
CA ASP A 127 -5.75 -17.72 -3.35
C ASP A 127 -6.86 -18.27 -4.27
N GLU A 128 -6.57 -18.52 -5.54
CA GLU A 128 -7.37 -19.32 -6.47
C GLU A 128 -7.00 -20.81 -6.40
N ASP A 129 -6.18 -21.22 -5.42
CA ASP A 129 -5.87 -22.62 -5.13
C ASP A 129 -7.04 -23.32 -4.44
N ASP A 130 -7.32 -24.56 -4.86
CA ASP A 130 -8.52 -25.36 -4.58
C ASP A 130 -8.60 -25.89 -3.13
N GLY A 131 -7.79 -25.34 -2.22
CA GLY A 131 -7.79 -25.70 -0.81
C GLY A 131 -9.01 -25.15 -0.07
N GLU A 132 -9.49 -25.87 0.95
CA GLU A 132 -10.44 -25.35 1.95
C GLU A 132 -9.75 -24.26 2.80
N ILE A 133 -9.45 -23.11 2.21
CA ILE A 133 -9.12 -21.89 2.93
C ILE A 133 -10.46 -21.28 3.34
N ASP A 134 -10.59 -20.88 4.62
CA ASP A 134 -11.77 -20.14 5.08
C ASP A 134 -11.98 -18.94 4.14
N PRO A 135 -13.17 -18.75 3.55
CA PRO A 135 -13.46 -17.60 2.69
C PRO A 135 -13.08 -16.23 3.31
N LYS A 136 -12.95 -16.16 4.65
CA LYS A 136 -12.51 -14.97 5.38
C LYS A 136 -11.00 -14.75 5.39
N ASP A 137 -10.22 -15.82 5.22
CA ASP A 137 -8.75 -15.78 5.21
C ASP A 137 -8.18 -15.63 3.78
N ARG A 138 -9.06 -15.63 2.77
CA ARG A 138 -8.70 -15.49 1.36
C ARG A 138 -8.11 -14.09 1.08
N PHE A 139 -6.87 -14.03 0.63
CA PHE A 139 -6.23 -12.79 0.20
C PHE A 139 -6.92 -12.25 -1.06
N MET A 140 -7.66 -11.16 -0.91
CA MET A 140 -8.44 -10.55 -2.01
C MET A 140 -7.61 -9.64 -2.93
N GLY A 141 -6.31 -9.50 -2.65
CA GLY A 141 -5.43 -8.56 -3.35
C GLY A 141 -5.18 -7.28 -2.56
N PHE A 142 -4.55 -6.32 -3.22
CA PHE A 142 -4.22 -5.01 -2.66
C PHE A 142 -5.14 -3.95 -3.23
N THR A 143 -5.40 -2.86 -2.49
CA THR A 143 -6.05 -1.68 -3.07
C THR A 143 -5.02 -0.86 -3.85
N ALA A 144 -5.48 -0.01 -4.77
CA ALA A 144 -4.58 0.89 -5.50
C ALA A 144 -3.89 1.88 -4.56
N ILE A 145 -4.62 2.30 -3.52
CA ILE A 145 -4.14 3.20 -2.46
C ILE A 145 -2.99 2.54 -1.70
N GLU A 146 -3.16 1.27 -1.30
CA GLU A 146 -2.12 0.54 -0.61
C GLU A 146 -0.86 0.39 -1.47
N GLN A 147 -1.00 0.05 -2.75
CA GLN A 147 0.17 -0.06 -3.63
C GLN A 147 0.90 1.27 -3.83
N ALA A 148 0.15 2.36 -4.07
CA ALA A 148 0.75 3.70 -4.17
C ALA A 148 1.49 4.07 -2.87
N CYS A 149 0.93 3.70 -1.71
CA CYS A 149 1.55 3.93 -0.41
C CYS A 149 2.82 3.09 -0.20
N ARG A 150 2.75 1.78 -0.47
CA ARG A 150 3.86 0.81 -0.39
C ARG A 150 5.02 1.20 -1.28
N ARG A 151 4.75 1.70 -2.47
CA ARG A 151 5.77 2.12 -3.44
C ARG A 151 6.21 3.57 -3.28
N GLY A 152 5.50 4.34 -2.46
CA GLY A 152 5.86 5.71 -2.12
C GLY A 152 5.52 6.71 -3.22
N HIS A 153 4.57 6.38 -4.10
CA HIS A 153 4.12 7.21 -5.22
C HIS A 153 3.11 8.27 -4.75
N THR A 154 3.61 9.29 -4.05
CA THR A 154 2.76 10.25 -3.33
C THR A 154 1.78 11.03 -4.21
N ARG A 155 2.17 11.41 -5.43
CA ARG A 155 1.26 12.08 -6.39
C ARG A 155 0.09 11.20 -6.80
N ILE A 156 0.33 9.90 -6.93
CA ILE A 156 -0.73 8.93 -7.20
C ILE A 156 -1.60 8.79 -5.95
N LEU A 157 -0.99 8.60 -4.79
CA LEU A 157 -1.72 8.48 -3.52
C LEU A 157 -2.65 9.68 -3.27
N GLU A 158 -2.17 10.91 -3.46
CA GLU A 158 -3.00 12.12 -3.39
C GLU A 158 -4.17 12.09 -4.38
N ARG A 159 -3.96 11.59 -5.59
CA ARG A 159 -5.00 11.51 -6.62
C ARG A 159 -6.03 10.41 -6.36
N LEU A 160 -5.64 9.33 -5.69
CA LEU A 160 -6.53 8.22 -5.34
C LEU A 160 -7.47 8.56 -4.17
N GLN A 161 -7.17 9.63 -3.42
CA GLN A 161 -8.02 10.18 -2.34
C GLN A 161 -8.34 9.13 -1.24
N PRO A 162 -7.36 8.76 -0.39
CA PRO A 162 -7.61 7.87 0.75
C PRO A 162 -8.77 8.35 1.61
N ASP A 163 -9.66 7.43 1.98
CA ASP A 163 -10.89 7.68 2.73
C ASP A 163 -10.87 6.88 4.05
N PRO A 164 -10.81 7.54 5.23
CA PRO A 164 -10.78 6.87 6.53
C PRO A 164 -12.01 5.99 6.84
N SER A 165 -13.10 6.12 6.09
CA SER A 165 -14.28 5.28 6.21
C SER A 165 -14.23 4.01 5.37
N ARG A 166 -13.32 3.95 4.38
CA ARG A 166 -13.19 2.84 3.42
C ARG A 166 -11.84 2.14 3.48
N ASP A 167 -10.79 2.86 3.90
CA ASP A 167 -9.42 2.39 3.93
C ASP A 167 -8.91 2.18 5.37
N ASP A 168 -8.09 1.16 5.56
CA ASP A 168 -7.41 0.94 6.84
C ASP A 168 -6.15 1.80 6.94
N PHE A 169 -6.26 2.92 7.64
CA PHE A 169 -5.14 3.83 7.84
C PHE A 169 -4.02 3.21 8.69
N ASP A 170 -4.29 2.30 9.61
CA ASP A 170 -3.20 1.66 10.38
C ASP A 170 -2.31 0.83 9.45
N ASP A 171 -2.92 0.09 8.53
CA ASP A 171 -2.20 -0.68 7.51
C ASP A 171 -1.51 0.24 6.49
N LEU A 172 -2.17 1.30 6.00
CA LEU A 172 -1.55 2.25 5.07
C LEU A 172 -0.31 2.92 5.69
N TYR A 173 -0.41 3.38 6.94
CA TYR A 173 0.72 3.96 7.65
C TYR A 173 1.83 2.94 7.92
N GLY A 174 1.50 1.66 8.19
CA GLY A 174 2.49 0.59 8.32
C GLY A 174 3.16 0.21 6.99
N ALA A 175 2.42 0.33 5.89
CA ALA A 175 2.85 -0.01 4.54
C ALA A 175 3.67 1.10 3.88
N ALA A 176 3.49 2.36 4.28
CA ALA A 176 4.19 3.52 3.74
C ALA A 176 5.71 3.33 3.67
N SER A 177 6.29 3.56 2.49
CA SER A 177 7.74 3.39 2.24
C SER A 177 8.56 4.67 2.35
N ASN A 178 7.93 5.84 2.44
CA ASN A 178 8.63 7.11 2.63
C ASN A 178 7.82 8.10 3.47
N GLY A 179 8.49 9.14 3.98
CA GLY A 179 7.86 10.16 4.83
C GLY A 179 6.85 11.04 4.09
N ALA A 180 6.97 11.20 2.76
CA ALA A 180 6.01 11.98 1.99
C ALA A 180 4.64 11.29 1.89
N ALA A 181 4.60 9.95 1.83
CA ALA A 181 3.35 9.19 1.91
C ALA A 181 2.68 9.38 3.28
N ILE A 182 3.46 9.39 4.37
CA ILE A 182 2.98 9.68 5.72
C ILE A 182 2.35 11.08 5.81
N GLU A 183 2.98 12.09 5.21
CA GLU A 183 2.43 13.44 5.15
C GLU A 183 1.11 13.51 4.40
N VAL A 184 0.99 12.78 3.28
CA VAL A 184 -0.27 12.69 2.53
C VAL A 184 -1.36 12.05 3.38
N LEU A 185 -1.10 10.88 3.98
CA LEU A 185 -2.08 10.20 4.84
C LEU A 185 -2.52 11.08 6.01
N GLY A 186 -1.60 11.82 6.64
CA GLY A 186 -1.90 12.71 7.75
C GLY A 186 -2.84 13.86 7.44
N ARG A 187 -3.03 14.20 6.15
CA ARG A 187 -4.04 15.19 5.74
C ARG A 187 -5.47 14.63 5.77
N PHE A 188 -5.63 13.31 5.74
CA PHE A 188 -6.93 12.64 5.72
C PHE A 188 -7.31 12.11 7.11
N ALA A 189 -6.42 11.34 7.75
CA ALA A 189 -6.63 10.84 9.11
C ALA A 189 -5.32 10.38 9.75
N LEU A 190 -5.31 10.36 11.08
CA LEU A 190 -4.24 9.74 11.88
C LEU A 190 -4.51 8.24 12.05
N PRO A 191 -3.45 7.42 12.25
CA PRO A 191 -3.63 6.02 12.57
C PRO A 191 -4.25 5.89 13.96
N LYS A 192 -5.17 4.95 14.11
CA LYS A 192 -5.82 4.61 15.39
C LYS A 192 -4.86 3.81 16.27
N ASN A 193 -4.04 2.94 15.66
CA ASN A 193 -3.07 2.12 16.34
C ASN A 193 -1.63 2.52 15.97
N VAL A 194 -1.22 3.69 16.45
CA VAL A 194 0.15 4.24 16.28
C VAL A 194 1.23 3.20 16.63
N ARG A 195 0.97 2.36 17.64
CA ARG A 195 1.89 1.30 18.08
C ARG A 195 2.09 0.22 17.02
N ALA A 196 1.01 -0.27 16.40
CA ALA A 196 1.09 -1.26 15.33
C ALA A 196 1.85 -0.69 14.11
N VAL A 197 1.60 0.58 13.80
CA VAL A 197 2.34 1.33 12.77
C VAL A 197 3.84 1.38 13.09
N ILE A 198 4.22 1.82 14.31
CA ILE A 198 5.62 1.88 14.73
C ILE A 198 6.27 0.50 14.64
N ARG A 199 5.59 -0.56 15.11
CA ARG A 199 6.09 -1.93 15.03
C ARG A 199 6.38 -2.32 13.58
N SER A 200 5.45 -2.06 12.66
CA SER A 200 5.62 -2.33 11.24
C SER A 200 6.82 -1.56 10.67
N GLN A 201 6.89 -0.25 10.92
CA GLN A 201 7.99 0.58 10.41
C GLN A 201 9.36 0.15 10.96
N VAL A 202 9.46 -0.15 12.26
CA VAL A 202 10.68 -0.67 12.90
C VAL A 202 11.04 -2.06 12.35
N PHE A 203 10.06 -2.90 12.01
CA PHE A 203 10.32 -4.18 11.34
C PHE A 203 11.01 -3.99 9.98
N TRP A 204 10.48 -3.11 9.14
CA TRP A 204 11.03 -2.85 7.81
C TRP A 204 12.39 -2.14 7.83
N LEU A 205 12.68 -1.34 8.87
CA LEU A 205 13.97 -0.67 9.07
C LEU A 205 15.13 -1.62 9.38
N GLN A 206 14.88 -2.90 9.67
CA GLN A 206 15.93 -3.89 9.94
C GLN A 206 16.78 -4.25 8.71
N GLY A 207 16.43 -3.75 7.52
CA GLY A 207 17.26 -3.90 6.32
C GLY A 207 17.12 -5.24 5.64
N TYR A 208 15.88 -5.69 5.40
CA TYR A 208 15.64 -6.77 4.44
C TYR A 208 16.23 -6.38 3.08
N SER A 209 17.06 -7.24 2.50
CA SER A 209 17.79 -6.99 1.23
C SER A 209 16.90 -6.86 -0.02
N PHE A 210 15.58 -6.96 0.13
CA PHE A 210 14.61 -6.90 -0.96
C PHE A 210 13.63 -5.74 -0.71
N GLY A 211 13.75 -4.67 -1.49
CA GLY A 211 12.84 -3.51 -1.46
C GLY A 211 13.54 -2.15 -1.36
N THR A 212 12.76 -1.08 -1.44
CA THR A 212 13.23 0.30 -1.21
C THR A 212 13.69 0.46 0.24
N PRO A 213 14.91 0.95 0.50
CA PRO A 213 15.39 1.18 1.86
C PRO A 213 14.45 2.13 2.60
N ARG A 214 13.87 1.67 3.72
CA ARG A 214 13.15 2.56 4.63
C ARG A 214 14.15 3.28 5.51
N SER A 215 13.83 4.52 5.88
CA SER A 215 14.66 5.34 6.75
C SER A 215 13.89 5.78 7.99
N ALA A 216 14.61 6.15 9.05
CA ALA A 216 14.03 6.67 10.29
C ALA A 216 13.17 7.94 10.04
N GLU A 217 13.31 8.56 8.87
CA GLU A 217 12.46 9.64 8.36
C GLU A 217 10.96 9.32 8.43
N ILE A 218 10.57 8.07 8.16
CA ILE A 218 9.16 7.68 8.15
C ILE A 218 8.58 7.81 9.56
N LEU A 219 9.30 7.34 10.57
CA LEU A 219 8.92 7.50 11.97
C LEU A 219 8.91 8.98 12.36
N ARG A 220 9.87 9.76 11.87
CA ARG A 220 9.91 11.21 12.14
C ARG A 220 8.66 11.89 11.61
N ARG A 221 8.30 11.64 10.35
CA ARG A 221 7.07 12.18 9.75
C ARG A 221 5.81 11.70 10.44
N LEU A 222 5.78 10.44 10.89
CA LEU A 222 4.65 9.90 11.66
C LEU A 222 4.38 10.73 12.92
N PHE A 223 5.43 11.10 13.66
CA PHE A 223 5.28 11.96 14.83
C PHE A 223 4.99 13.41 14.45
N GLU A 224 5.59 13.94 13.38
CA GLU A 224 5.33 15.31 12.92
C GLU A 224 3.88 15.53 12.49
N VAL A 225 3.23 14.52 11.89
CA VAL A 225 1.78 14.62 11.56
C VAL A 225 0.87 14.52 12.79
N GLY A 226 1.41 14.22 13.97
CA GLY A 226 0.66 14.25 15.23
C GLY A 226 0.37 12.88 15.84
N ALA A 227 0.85 11.77 15.27
CA ALA A 227 0.70 10.45 15.89
C ALA A 227 1.56 10.36 17.17
N ARG A 228 1.07 9.70 18.22
CA ARG A 228 1.73 9.64 19.53
C ARG A 228 1.70 8.23 20.10
N TRP A 229 2.80 7.78 20.70
CA TRP A 229 2.85 6.48 21.36
C TRP A 229 2.79 6.61 22.88
N GLU A 230 1.57 6.55 23.42
CA GLU A 230 1.32 6.80 24.83
C GLU A 230 1.19 5.51 25.66
N THR A 231 0.63 4.45 25.08
CA THR A 231 0.30 3.20 25.77
C THR A 231 0.75 1.95 25.00
N GLY A 232 1.03 0.85 25.70
CA GLY A 232 1.34 -0.45 25.11
C GLY A 232 1.48 -1.56 26.15
N THR A 233 1.16 -2.79 25.78
CA THR A 233 1.31 -3.94 26.69
C THR A 233 2.79 -4.35 26.81
N PRO A 234 3.18 -5.07 27.87
CA PRO A 234 4.56 -5.55 28.03
C PRO A 234 5.07 -6.38 26.84
N ASP A 235 4.21 -7.19 26.23
CA ASP A 235 4.56 -8.06 25.10
C ASP A 235 4.81 -7.25 23.83
N GLU A 236 3.97 -6.26 23.55
CA GLU A 236 4.13 -5.38 22.38
C GLU A 236 5.39 -4.53 22.48
N ILE A 237 5.70 -4.02 23.68
CA ILE A 237 6.95 -3.29 23.93
C ILE A 237 8.14 -4.26 23.77
N ALA A 238 8.00 -5.52 24.17
CA ALA A 238 9.03 -6.54 23.98
C ALA A 238 9.28 -6.85 22.50
N ASP A 239 8.23 -6.88 21.67
CA ASP A 239 8.35 -7.07 20.21
C ASP A 239 9.15 -5.94 19.56
N ILE A 240 8.76 -4.68 19.82
CA ILE A 240 9.46 -3.50 19.27
C ILE A 240 10.91 -3.47 19.78
N ARG A 241 11.14 -3.82 21.04
CA ARG A 241 12.50 -3.91 21.60
C ARG A 241 13.35 -4.95 20.88
N ARG A 242 12.81 -6.14 20.61
CA ARG A 242 13.49 -7.19 19.83
C ARG A 242 13.84 -6.70 18.43
N ALA A 243 12.91 -5.98 17.80
CA ALA A 243 13.10 -5.40 16.47
C ALA A 243 14.23 -4.34 16.46
N LEU A 244 14.24 -3.41 17.43
CA LEU A 244 15.29 -2.40 17.59
C LEU A 244 16.68 -3.03 17.79
N LEU A 245 16.78 -4.10 18.57
CA LEU A 245 18.06 -4.79 18.84
C LEU A 245 18.63 -5.51 17.61
N ARG A 246 17.84 -5.77 16.58
CA ARG A 246 18.32 -6.36 15.31
C ARG A 246 18.89 -5.34 14.34
N MET A 247 18.63 -4.06 14.55
CA MET A 247 19.09 -2.99 13.66
C MET A 247 20.62 -2.78 13.74
N PRO A 248 21.22 -2.22 12.67
CA PRO A 248 22.56 -1.64 12.73
C PRO A 248 22.69 -0.60 13.85
N HIS A 249 23.90 -0.42 14.39
CA HIS A 249 24.12 0.44 15.55
C HIS A 249 23.67 1.89 15.32
N ASP A 250 24.05 2.48 14.18
CA ASP A 250 23.74 3.88 13.86
C ASP A 250 22.22 4.09 13.72
N THR A 251 21.55 3.21 12.96
CA THR A 251 20.08 3.22 12.81
C THR A 251 19.38 3.09 14.16
N PHE A 252 19.86 2.21 15.04
CA PHE A 252 19.32 2.07 16.39
C PHE A 252 19.43 3.37 17.20
N ILE A 253 20.59 4.04 17.16
CA ILE A 253 20.81 5.29 17.88
C ILE A 253 19.87 6.39 17.37
N ASP A 254 19.72 6.51 16.05
CA ASP A 254 18.87 7.53 15.43
C ASP A 254 17.39 7.31 15.75
N VAL A 255 16.91 6.07 15.64
CA VAL A 255 15.53 5.72 16.02
C VAL A 255 15.30 5.97 17.52
N MET A 256 16.25 5.61 18.38
CA MET A 256 16.10 5.86 19.82
C MET A 256 16.09 7.35 20.16
N LYS A 257 16.95 8.17 19.52
CA LYS A 257 16.94 9.65 19.65
C LYS A 257 15.59 10.22 19.26
N LEU A 258 15.05 9.75 18.14
CA LEU A 258 13.75 10.17 17.65
C LEU A 258 12.63 9.83 18.65
N LEU A 259 12.56 8.58 19.12
CA LEU A 259 11.53 8.16 20.08
C LEU A 259 11.60 8.95 21.40
N ALA A 260 12.79 9.41 21.78
CA ALA A 260 13.00 10.19 22.99
C ALA A 260 12.80 11.70 22.84
N MET A 261 12.44 12.17 21.64
CA MET A 261 12.05 13.57 21.46
C MET A 261 10.80 13.88 22.29
N ASP A 262 10.73 15.10 22.81
CA ASP A 262 9.66 15.51 23.69
C ASP A 262 8.30 15.37 23.00
N GLY A 263 7.36 14.77 23.73
CA GLY A 263 6.02 14.51 23.25
C GLY A 263 5.87 13.43 22.18
N TYR A 264 6.89 12.66 21.77
CA TYR A 264 6.70 11.59 20.75
C TYR A 264 6.26 10.26 21.37
N CYS A 265 6.88 9.88 22.48
CA CYS A 265 6.55 8.70 23.27
C CYS A 265 6.37 9.08 24.74
N SER A 266 5.48 8.41 25.46
CA SER A 266 5.35 8.62 26.89
C SER A 266 6.61 8.19 27.65
N PRO A 267 6.96 8.84 28.78
CA PRO A 267 8.10 8.46 29.61
C PRO A 267 8.03 7.00 30.09
N GLU A 268 6.83 6.46 30.28
CA GLU A 268 6.57 5.08 30.67
C GLU A 268 7.04 4.11 29.58
N ILE A 269 6.69 4.38 28.31
CA ILE A 269 7.12 3.59 27.16
C ILE A 269 8.64 3.65 27.01
N LEU A 270 9.25 4.83 27.12
CA LEU A 270 10.71 4.99 27.03
C LEU A 270 11.46 4.23 28.13
N ARG A 271 10.93 4.26 29.36
CA ARG A 271 11.45 3.48 30.50
C ARG A 271 11.30 1.98 30.25
N ALA A 272 10.15 1.55 29.76
CA ALA A 272 9.88 0.15 29.45
C ALA A 272 10.79 -0.37 28.33
N LEU A 273 11.02 0.41 27.26
CA LEU A 273 11.95 0.06 26.19
C LEU A 273 13.39 -0.10 26.73
N GLY A 274 13.85 0.82 27.57
CA GLY A 274 15.21 0.85 28.14
C GLY A 274 15.46 -0.08 29.34
N ARG A 275 14.48 -0.89 29.77
CA ARG A 275 14.61 -1.72 30.97
C ARG A 275 15.67 -2.82 30.84
N LEU A 276 15.81 -3.43 29.66
CA LEU A 276 16.69 -4.58 29.46
C LEU A 276 18.18 -4.20 29.38
N PRO A 277 19.10 -4.98 29.99
CA PRO A 277 20.54 -4.73 29.92
C PRO A 277 21.08 -4.60 28.49
N ALA A 278 20.60 -5.42 27.56
CA ALA A 278 21.00 -5.37 26.15
C ALA A 278 20.68 -4.02 25.48
N MET A 279 19.54 -3.41 25.81
CA MET A 279 19.19 -2.07 25.33
C MET A 279 20.10 -1.00 25.92
N ARG A 280 20.50 -1.15 27.19
CA ARG A 280 21.41 -0.22 27.88
C ARG A 280 22.83 -0.33 27.33
N ALA A 281 23.30 -1.54 27.03
CA ALA A 281 24.62 -1.77 26.44
C ALA A 281 24.77 -1.11 25.06
N ARG A 282 23.69 -1.00 24.28
CA ARG A 282 23.67 -0.26 23.01
C ARG A 282 23.46 1.25 23.15
N ARG A 283 23.27 1.78 24.37
CA ARG A 283 23.08 3.22 24.64
C ARG A 283 24.35 3.83 25.28
N PRO A 284 25.41 4.18 24.53
CA PRO A 284 26.47 4.99 25.12
C PRO A 284 26.04 6.44 25.41
N VAL A 285 24.96 6.96 24.81
CA VAL A 285 24.71 8.42 24.70
C VAL A 285 23.38 8.93 25.29
N PHE A 286 22.58 8.09 25.94
CA PHE A 286 21.26 8.53 26.47
C PHE A 286 21.29 9.12 27.88
N THR A 287 22.42 9.03 28.58
CA THR A 287 22.57 9.54 29.95
C THR A 287 22.54 11.07 30.03
N ALA A 288 22.69 11.78 28.89
CA ALA A 288 22.58 13.24 28.84
C ALA A 288 21.14 13.76 28.67
N LEU A 289 20.17 12.90 28.37
CA LEU A 289 18.76 13.28 28.15
C LEU A 289 17.82 12.82 29.29
N GLN A 290 18.36 12.27 30.38
CA GLN A 290 17.56 11.94 31.56
C GLN A 290 17.42 13.15 32.48
N LEU A 291 16.27 13.82 32.36
CA LEU A 291 15.54 14.56 33.40
C LEU A 291 16.26 15.79 34.02
N PRO A 292 15.57 16.92 34.25
CA PRO A 292 16.07 17.91 35.20
C PRO A 292 16.32 17.21 36.56
N PRO A 293 17.37 17.59 37.30
CA PRO A 293 17.75 16.89 38.52
C PRO A 293 16.57 16.82 39.50
N PRO A 294 16.48 15.78 40.34
CA PRO A 294 15.52 15.81 41.43
C PRO A 294 15.80 17.08 42.23
N PHE A 295 14.77 17.92 42.40
CA PHE A 295 14.81 19.00 43.38
C PHE A 295 15.23 18.38 44.71
N VAL A 296 16.49 18.59 45.08
CA VAL A 296 16.96 18.33 46.43
C VAL A 296 16.31 19.40 47.29
N VAL A 297 15.32 18.93 48.06
CA VAL A 297 14.79 19.58 49.25
C VAL A 297 15.97 19.93 50.16
N LEU A 298 16.16 21.22 50.47
CA LEU A 298 16.86 21.68 51.67
C LEU A 298 16.44 23.12 51.96
N ASN A 299 15.40 23.27 52.79
CA ASN A 299 15.37 24.20 53.94
C ASN A 299 13.96 24.19 54.56
N THR A 300 13.69 23.19 55.39
CA THR A 300 12.73 23.30 56.50
C THR A 300 13.31 24.27 57.54
N PRO A 301 12.60 25.33 57.94
CA PRO A 301 12.86 26.01 59.21
C PRO A 301 12.34 25.16 60.39
N PRO A 302 12.97 25.26 61.57
CA PRO A 302 12.70 24.38 62.70
C PRO A 302 11.36 24.67 63.38
N SER A 303 10.79 23.60 63.97
CA SER A 303 9.59 23.62 64.80
C SER A 303 9.74 24.56 65.99
N CYS A 304 8.83 25.52 66.14
CA CYS A 304 8.51 26.12 67.43
C CYS A 304 7.37 25.32 68.08
N VAL A 305 7.62 24.78 69.26
CA VAL A 305 6.66 24.12 70.15
C VAL A 305 6.25 25.14 71.24
N PRO A 306 5.02 25.09 71.78
CA PRO A 306 4.35 26.25 72.36
C PRO A 306 4.59 26.41 73.86
N ALA A 307 4.22 27.59 74.37
CA ALA A 307 3.84 27.84 75.76
C ALA A 307 2.48 28.54 75.77
#